data_AF-K1TTT6-F1
#
_entry.id   AF-K1TTT6-F1
#
_cell.length_a   1.000
_cell.length_b   1.000
_cell.length_c   1.000
_cell.angle_alpha   90.00
_cell.angle_beta   90.00
_cell.angle_gamma   90.00
#
_symmetry.space_group_name_H-M   'P 1'
#
loop_
_entity.id
_entity.type
_entity.pdbx_description
1 polymer ?
#
loop_
_entity_poly.entity_id
_entity_poly.type
_entity_poly.pdbx_seq_one_letter_code
_entity_poly.pdbx_strand_id
1 'polypeptide(L)'
;QDYQHAVAGFLPTITGGVQGQYAWGRNIDPETNTYNNVTTFNNYYQLYAELNVFDGFATINALKQAKLSRDYSATAMQKIQDDRAIDVMQKYVDAAYAEESIRIASEKLNESKRMLDKMKRLYELGEKGRPDVVQMKSQVAEDEYNLTHQENVAKQSLLALKSAMNFPVDEELKIQIAEERNLKLTSDNEEAPESGVNYETVYQGFLHISPDLKSAEYEVERARYDYKIAKGRLLPSLS
;
A
#
# COMPACT_ATOMS: atom_id res chain seq x y z
N GLN A 1 14.11 7.53 -11.72
CA GLN A 1 14.29 8.14 -13.05
C GLN A 1 14.57 9.64 -12.94
N ASP A 2 13.84 10.38 -12.11
CA ASP A 2 13.99 11.83 -11.93
C ASP A 2 15.41 12.29 -11.53
N TYR A 3 16.10 11.53 -10.67
CA TYR A 3 17.49 11.85 -10.31
C TYR A 3 18.44 11.82 -11.50
N GLN A 4 18.30 10.83 -12.40
CA GLN A 4 19.15 10.72 -13.58
C GLN A 4 18.86 11.85 -14.57
N HIS A 5 17.59 12.22 -14.75
CA HIS A 5 17.22 13.39 -15.54
C HIS A 5 17.77 14.70 -14.96
N ALA A 6 17.71 14.87 -13.63
CA ALA A 6 18.27 16.05 -12.98
C ALA A 6 19.80 16.14 -13.10
N VAL A 7 20.50 14.99 -13.07
CA VAL A 7 21.95 14.93 -13.33
C VAL A 7 22.26 15.24 -14.80
N ALA A 8 21.44 14.73 -15.74
CA ALA A 8 21.61 15.00 -17.16
C ALA A 8 21.46 16.49 -17.51
N GLY A 9 20.72 17.26 -16.71
CA GLY A 9 20.62 18.72 -16.86
C GLY A 9 21.95 19.49 -16.70
N PHE A 10 22.99 18.87 -16.15
CA PHE A 10 24.34 19.44 -16.09
C PHE A 10 25.23 19.08 -17.29
N LEU A 11 24.72 18.27 -18.21
CA LEU A 11 25.45 17.81 -19.39
C LEU A 11 24.91 18.51 -20.65
N PRO A 12 25.75 18.71 -21.68
CA PRO A 12 25.29 19.28 -22.93
C PRO A 12 24.31 18.31 -23.60
N THR A 13 23.20 18.85 -24.09
CA THR A 13 22.26 18.09 -24.91
C THR A 13 22.63 18.28 -26.37
N ILE A 14 22.95 17.18 -27.06
CA ILE A 14 23.30 17.19 -28.49
C ILE A 14 22.11 16.64 -29.27
N THR A 15 21.56 17.45 -30.17
CA THR A 15 20.44 17.08 -31.03
C THR A 15 20.88 17.17 -32.50
N GLY A 16 20.76 16.06 -33.22
CA GLY A 16 20.96 15.98 -34.66
C GLY A 16 19.62 15.80 -35.37
N GLY A 17 19.43 16.50 -36.48
CA GLY A 17 18.21 16.40 -37.30
C GLY A 17 18.53 16.43 -38.78
N VAL A 18 17.78 15.64 -39.55
CA VAL A 18 17.77 15.69 -41.00
C VAL A 18 16.37 16.03 -41.45
N GLN A 19 16.21 17.10 -42.20
CA GLN A 19 14.92 17.55 -42.72
C GLN A 19 15.00 17.71 -44.24
N GLY A 20 14.25 16.88 -44.97
CA GLY A 20 14.00 17.08 -46.39
C GLY A 20 12.72 17.89 -46.59
N GLN A 21 12.81 19.01 -47.30
CA GLN A 21 11.67 19.80 -47.72
C GLN A 21 11.53 19.73 -49.24
N TYR A 22 10.42 19.16 -49.69
CA TYR A 22 10.04 19.13 -51.10
C TYR A 22 8.95 20.17 -51.36
N ALA A 23 9.24 21.16 -52.19
CA ALA A 23 8.31 22.22 -52.57
C ALA A 23 8.14 22.24 -54.08
N TRP A 24 6.91 22.31 -54.55
CA TRP A 24 6.57 22.40 -55.96
C TRP A 24 5.46 23.43 -56.13
N GLY A 25 5.60 24.30 -57.12
CA GLY A 25 4.62 25.36 -57.36
C GLY A 25 5.22 26.58 -58.04
N ARG A 26 4.45 27.65 -58.03
CA ARG A 26 4.77 28.92 -58.66
C ARG A 26 5.60 29.75 -57.67
N ASN A 27 6.91 29.82 -57.88
CA ASN A 27 7.83 30.59 -57.04
C ASN A 27 8.19 31.91 -57.75
N ILE A 28 8.32 32.99 -56.99
CA ILE A 28 8.79 34.27 -57.54
C ILE A 28 10.30 34.17 -57.64
N ASP A 29 10.83 34.35 -58.84
CA ASP A 29 12.26 34.46 -59.06
C ASP A 29 12.76 35.79 -58.45
N PRO A 30 13.63 35.77 -57.42
CA PRO A 30 14.07 36.98 -56.74
C PRO A 30 14.94 37.90 -57.62
N GLU A 31 15.50 37.42 -58.74
CA GLU A 31 16.29 38.25 -59.66
C GLU A 31 15.45 38.90 -60.76
N THR A 32 14.44 38.19 -61.28
CA THR A 32 13.63 38.68 -62.41
C THR A 32 12.24 39.16 -62.01
N ASN A 33 11.81 38.87 -60.78
CA ASN A 33 10.48 39.17 -60.24
C ASN A 33 9.32 38.61 -61.10
N THR A 34 9.62 37.61 -61.92
CA THR A 34 8.64 36.87 -62.72
C THR A 34 8.29 35.56 -62.05
N TYR A 35 7.14 35.00 -62.42
CA TYR A 35 6.68 33.75 -61.85
C TYR A 35 7.25 32.57 -62.62
N ASN A 36 8.06 31.75 -61.95
CA ASN A 36 8.59 30.52 -62.48
C ASN A 36 7.99 29.31 -61.75
N ASN A 37 7.60 28.28 -62.51
CA ASN A 37 7.21 27.00 -61.93
C ASN A 37 8.48 26.19 -61.68
N VAL A 38 8.87 26.10 -60.41
CA VAL A 38 10.10 25.41 -60.00
C VAL A 38 9.74 24.34 -58.99
N THR A 39 10.37 23.18 -59.14
CA THR A 39 10.36 22.13 -58.12
C THR A 39 11.68 22.21 -57.37
N THR A 40 11.64 22.43 -56.08
CA THR A 40 12.81 22.52 -55.20
C THR A 40 12.77 21.41 -54.17
N PHE A 41 13.88 20.69 -54.06
CA PHE A 41 14.12 19.73 -52.99
C PHE A 41 15.29 20.25 -52.16
N ASN A 42 14.99 20.71 -50.95
CA ASN A 42 15.98 21.17 -49.99
C ASN A 42 16.22 20.09 -48.95
N ASN A 43 17.48 19.88 -48.59
CA ASN A 43 17.85 18.97 -47.51
C ASN A 43 18.66 19.75 -46.50
N TYR A 44 18.21 19.75 -45.26
CA TYR A 44 18.84 20.43 -44.15
C TYR A 44 19.38 19.37 -43.18
N TYR A 45 20.67 19.43 -42.94
CA TYR A 45 21.34 18.67 -41.90
C TYR A 45 21.72 19.66 -40.80
N GLN A 46 21.25 19.43 -39.58
CA GLN A 46 21.57 20.29 -38.45
C GLN A 46 22.08 19.44 -37.29
N LEU A 47 23.16 19.92 -36.68
CA LEU A 47 23.68 19.40 -35.43
C LEU A 47 23.79 20.58 -34.47
N TYR A 48 23.08 20.50 -33.36
CA TYR A 48 23.03 21.55 -32.35
C TYR A 48 23.38 20.96 -30.98
N ALA A 49 24.19 21.68 -30.22
CA ALA A 49 24.52 21.34 -28.85
C ALA A 49 24.15 22.52 -27.96
N GLU A 50 23.42 22.23 -26.88
CA GLU A 50 23.00 23.23 -25.89
C GLU A 50 23.50 22.82 -24.51
N LEU A 51 24.11 23.76 -23.80
CA LEU A 51 24.49 23.56 -22.40
C LEU A 51 24.08 24.78 -21.59
N ASN A 52 23.11 24.57 -20.72
CA ASN A 52 22.77 25.56 -19.72
C ASN A 52 23.92 25.71 -18.71
N VAL A 53 24.62 26.84 -18.77
CA VAL A 53 25.73 27.18 -17.87
C VAL A 53 25.20 27.78 -16.57
N PHE A 54 24.11 28.55 -16.64
CA PHE A 54 23.49 29.17 -15.47
C PHE A 54 22.00 29.43 -15.69
N ASP A 55 21.17 29.14 -14.70
CA ASP A 55 19.71 29.31 -14.77
C ASP A 55 19.10 29.78 -13.44
N GLY A 56 19.82 30.67 -12.74
CA GLY A 56 19.37 31.12 -11.43
C GLY A 56 19.35 30.00 -10.38
N PHE A 57 20.25 29.01 -10.51
CA PHE A 57 20.35 27.81 -9.68
C PHE A 57 19.16 26.86 -9.76
N ALA A 58 18.29 26.99 -10.78
CA ALA A 58 17.15 26.10 -10.95
C ALA A 58 17.59 24.64 -11.13
N THR A 59 18.59 24.36 -11.98
CA THR A 59 19.11 22.99 -12.19
C THR A 59 19.72 22.39 -10.91
N ILE A 60 20.44 23.18 -10.11
CA ILE A 60 20.99 22.71 -8.82
C ILE A 60 19.89 22.40 -7.80
N ASN A 61 18.87 23.25 -7.70
CA ASN A 61 17.75 23.01 -6.79
C ASN A 61 16.89 21.83 -7.25
N ALA A 62 16.71 21.63 -8.57
CA ALA A 62 16.06 20.45 -9.13
C ALA A 62 16.83 19.16 -8.80
N LEU A 63 18.16 19.17 -8.84
CA LEU A 63 18.97 18.03 -8.40
C LEU A 63 18.78 17.72 -6.91
N LYS A 64 18.80 18.75 -6.05
CA LYS A 64 18.57 18.58 -4.61
C LYS A 64 17.16 18.04 -4.34
N GLN A 65 16.16 18.55 -5.05
CA GLN A 65 14.80 18.07 -5.01
C GLN A 65 14.72 16.59 -5.44
N ALA A 66 15.38 16.21 -6.53
CA ALA A 66 15.38 14.83 -7.01
C ALA A 66 16.06 13.86 -6.03
N LYS A 67 17.13 14.30 -5.33
CA LYS A 67 17.73 13.54 -4.22
C LYS A 67 16.73 13.35 -3.08
N LEU A 68 16.05 14.42 -2.68
CA LEU A 68 15.02 14.38 -1.65
C LEU A 68 13.87 13.44 -2.01
N SER A 69 13.38 13.49 -3.25
CA SER A 69 12.35 12.58 -3.77
C SER A 69 12.78 11.11 -3.70
N ARG A 70 14.06 10.82 -3.95
CA ARG A 70 14.60 9.46 -3.82
C ARG A 70 14.57 8.98 -2.36
N ASP A 71 14.99 9.83 -1.43
CA ASP A 71 15.01 9.48 -0.01
C ASP A 71 13.57 9.38 0.56
N TYR A 72 12.64 10.21 0.06
CA TYR A 72 11.20 10.07 0.29
C TYR A 72 10.69 8.72 -0.18
N SER A 73 11.03 8.27 -1.40
CA SER A 73 10.60 6.96 -1.90
C SER A 73 11.04 5.80 -1.00
N ALA A 74 12.22 5.89 -0.37
CA ALA A 74 12.68 4.87 0.57
C ALA A 74 11.83 4.86 1.86
N THR A 75 11.46 6.04 2.37
CA THR A 75 10.60 6.17 3.56
C THR A 75 9.15 5.76 3.26
N ALA A 76 8.63 6.12 2.09
CA ALA A 76 7.32 5.68 1.62
C ALA A 76 7.27 4.15 1.43
N MET A 77 8.36 3.54 0.98
CA MET A 77 8.48 2.08 0.92
C MET A 77 8.43 1.45 2.32
N GLN A 78 9.15 2.02 3.29
CA GLN A 78 9.09 1.56 4.68
C GLN A 78 7.66 1.64 5.23
N LYS A 79 6.97 2.75 4.99
CA LYS A 79 5.57 2.92 5.39
C LYS A 79 4.68 1.80 4.83
N ILE A 80 4.79 1.53 3.52
CA ILE A 80 4.00 0.48 2.88
C ILE A 80 4.30 -0.90 3.49
N GLN A 81 5.56 -1.16 3.86
CA GLN A 81 5.95 -2.39 4.54
C GLN A 81 5.34 -2.49 5.94
N ASP A 82 5.37 -1.41 6.71
CA ASP A 82 4.81 -1.35 8.07
C ASP A 82 3.28 -1.50 8.03
N ASP A 83 2.59 -0.77 7.14
CA ASP A 83 1.15 -0.87 6.92
C ASP A 83 0.76 -2.30 6.52
N ARG A 84 1.56 -2.94 5.66
CA ARG A 84 1.33 -4.34 5.25
C ARG A 84 1.55 -5.31 6.41
N ALA A 85 2.58 -5.09 7.24
CA ALA A 85 2.82 -5.92 8.42
C ALA A 85 1.66 -5.80 9.41
N ILE A 86 1.14 -4.59 9.65
CA ILE A 86 -0.01 -4.34 10.51
C ILE A 86 -1.27 -5.02 9.97
N ASP A 87 -1.55 -4.89 8.67
CA ASP A 87 -2.67 -5.57 8.00
C ASP A 87 -2.58 -7.10 8.20
N VAL A 88 -1.41 -7.68 7.93
CA VAL A 88 -1.18 -9.13 8.14
C VAL A 88 -1.38 -9.54 9.60
N MET A 89 -0.84 -8.77 10.55
CA MET A 89 -1.01 -9.05 11.99
C MET A 89 -2.48 -9.02 12.40
N GLN A 90 -3.25 -8.03 11.93
CA GLN A 90 -4.68 -7.94 12.20
C GLN A 90 -5.44 -9.14 11.63
N LYS A 91 -5.20 -9.48 10.35
CA LYS A 91 -5.82 -10.66 9.72
C LYS A 91 -5.45 -11.96 10.40
N TYR A 92 -4.23 -12.07 10.92
CA TYR A 92 -3.80 -13.24 11.68
C TYR A 92 -4.60 -13.39 12.97
N VAL A 93 -4.76 -12.31 13.74
CA VAL A 93 -5.56 -12.33 14.97
C VAL A 93 -7.02 -12.67 14.66
N ASP A 94 -7.60 -12.06 13.64
CA ASP A 94 -8.98 -12.34 13.21
C ASP A 94 -9.17 -13.82 12.80
N ALA A 95 -8.21 -14.39 12.06
CA ALA A 95 -8.26 -15.78 11.63
C ALA A 95 -8.06 -16.75 12.81
N ALA A 96 -7.11 -16.47 13.70
CA ALA A 96 -6.89 -17.27 14.91
C ALA A 96 -8.12 -17.24 15.84
N TYR A 97 -8.74 -16.07 16.00
CA TYR A 97 -9.97 -15.93 16.78
C TYR A 97 -11.15 -16.69 16.17
N ALA A 98 -11.30 -16.64 14.83
CA ALA A 98 -12.37 -17.34 14.14
C ALA A 98 -12.20 -18.86 14.21
N GLU A 99 -10.97 -19.38 14.10
CA GLU A 99 -10.65 -20.81 14.32
C GLU A 99 -11.03 -21.25 15.74
N GLU A 100 -10.67 -20.48 16.76
CA GLU A 100 -11.01 -20.80 18.15
C GLU A 100 -12.53 -20.71 18.43
N SER A 101 -13.22 -19.82 17.72
CA SER A 101 -14.69 -19.69 17.81
C SER A 101 -15.42 -20.95 17.29
N ILE A 102 -14.83 -21.71 16.36
CA ILE A 102 -15.38 -23.02 15.95
C ILE A 102 -15.37 -23.99 17.13
N ARG A 103 -14.28 -24.03 17.92
CA ARG A 103 -14.18 -24.90 19.08
C ARG A 103 -15.28 -24.59 20.09
N ILE A 104 -15.48 -23.32 20.41
CA ILE A 104 -16.53 -22.86 21.34
C ILE A 104 -17.93 -23.22 20.80
N ALA A 105 -18.20 -22.99 19.52
CA ALA A 105 -19.49 -23.33 18.92
C ALA A 105 -19.75 -24.85 18.92
N SER A 106 -18.71 -25.65 18.68
CA SER A 106 -18.76 -27.12 18.72
C SER A 106 -19.06 -27.64 20.14
N GLU A 107 -18.41 -27.08 21.15
CA GLU A 107 -18.66 -27.41 22.56
C GLU A 107 -20.11 -27.08 22.96
N LYS A 108 -20.59 -25.89 22.59
CA LYS A 108 -21.97 -25.46 22.83
C LYS A 108 -22.99 -26.39 22.17
N LEU A 109 -22.76 -26.77 20.91
CA LEU A 109 -23.62 -27.74 20.22
C LEU A 109 -23.66 -29.09 20.93
N ASN A 110 -22.51 -29.58 21.40
CA ASN A 110 -22.42 -30.83 22.15
C ASN A 110 -23.20 -30.77 23.48
N GLU A 111 -23.11 -29.63 24.18
CA GLU A 111 -23.90 -29.38 25.39
C GLU A 111 -25.41 -29.38 25.10
N SER A 112 -25.84 -28.66 24.07
CA SER A 112 -27.25 -28.61 23.65
C SER A 112 -27.78 -30.00 23.26
N LYS A 113 -26.97 -30.84 22.60
CA LYS A 113 -27.31 -32.24 22.29
C LYS A 113 -27.50 -33.08 23.56
N ARG A 114 -26.61 -32.96 24.54
CA ARG A 114 -26.74 -33.64 25.84
C ARG A 114 -27.98 -33.18 26.61
N MET A 115 -28.28 -31.89 26.58
CA MET A 115 -29.47 -31.33 27.24
C MET A 115 -30.77 -31.79 26.57
N LEU A 116 -30.77 -31.90 25.24
CA LEU A 116 -31.88 -32.49 24.50
C LEU A 116 -32.10 -33.96 24.90
N ASP A 117 -31.05 -34.75 25.02
CA ASP A 117 -31.18 -36.17 25.42
C ASP A 117 -31.69 -36.31 26.86
N LYS A 118 -31.24 -35.45 27.77
CA LYS A 118 -31.81 -35.36 29.13
C LYS A 118 -33.31 -35.00 29.08
N MET A 119 -33.70 -34.01 28.28
CA MET A 119 -35.10 -33.59 28.14
C MET A 119 -35.99 -34.69 27.54
N LYS A 120 -35.49 -35.44 26.54
CA LYS A 120 -36.21 -36.62 26.01
C LYS A 120 -36.45 -37.64 27.10
N ARG A 121 -35.45 -37.91 27.96
CA ARG A 121 -35.61 -38.87 29.05
C ARG A 121 -36.63 -38.41 30.10
N LEU A 122 -36.63 -37.13 30.45
CA LEU A 122 -37.64 -36.56 31.36
C LEU A 122 -39.05 -36.60 30.77
N TYR A 123 -39.18 -36.42 29.45
CA TYR A 123 -40.45 -36.59 28.74
C TYR A 123 -40.95 -38.04 28.79
N GLU A 124 -40.06 -39.02 28.58
CA GLU A 124 -40.40 -40.45 28.71
C GLU A 124 -40.85 -40.83 30.12
N LEU A 125 -40.31 -40.14 31.14
CA LEU A 125 -40.70 -40.30 32.55
C LEU A 125 -41.96 -39.49 32.92
N GLY A 126 -42.50 -38.68 32.01
CA GLY A 126 -43.68 -37.84 32.24
C GLY A 126 -43.43 -36.55 33.02
N GLU A 127 -42.17 -36.21 33.32
CA GLU A 127 -41.81 -35.00 34.08
C GLU A 127 -41.76 -33.73 33.22
N LYS A 128 -41.63 -33.87 31.90
CA LYS A 128 -41.56 -32.76 30.95
C LYS A 128 -42.58 -32.92 29.82
N GLY A 129 -42.97 -31.80 29.23
CA GLY A 129 -43.93 -31.78 28.12
C GLY A 129 -43.26 -31.97 26.76
N ARG A 130 -44.03 -32.43 25.76
CA ARG A 130 -43.59 -32.43 24.35
C ARG A 130 -43.13 -31.05 23.86
N PRO A 131 -43.77 -29.92 24.24
CA PRO A 131 -43.29 -28.59 23.88
C PRO A 131 -41.85 -28.31 24.34
N ASP A 132 -41.47 -28.74 25.55
CA ASP A 132 -40.11 -28.54 26.08
C ASP A 132 -39.05 -29.27 25.23
N VAL A 133 -39.36 -30.51 24.81
CA VAL A 133 -38.48 -31.28 23.93
C VAL A 133 -38.35 -30.64 22.55
N VAL A 134 -39.45 -30.13 21.99
CA VAL A 134 -39.44 -29.45 20.69
C VAL A 134 -38.66 -28.13 20.77
N GLN A 135 -38.84 -27.35 21.84
CA GLN A 135 -38.06 -26.13 22.07
C GLN A 135 -36.57 -26.44 22.15
N MET A 136 -36.19 -27.51 22.86
CA MET A 136 -34.79 -27.92 22.97
C MET A 136 -34.23 -28.44 21.62
N LYS A 137 -35.06 -29.08 20.79
CA LYS A 137 -34.66 -29.44 19.41
C LYS A 137 -34.40 -28.19 18.56
N SER A 138 -35.21 -27.15 18.68
CA SER A 138 -34.97 -25.87 17.99
C SER A 138 -33.65 -25.25 18.40
N GLN A 139 -33.31 -25.28 19.70
CA GLN A 139 -32.02 -24.78 20.20
C GLN A 139 -30.83 -25.58 19.63
N VAL A 140 -30.93 -26.90 19.54
CA VAL A 140 -29.90 -27.73 18.89
C VAL A 140 -29.72 -27.33 17.43
N ALA A 141 -30.82 -27.15 16.68
CA ALA A 141 -30.75 -26.74 15.28
C ALA A 141 -30.12 -25.34 15.10
N GLU A 142 -30.41 -24.41 16.03
CA GLU A 142 -29.78 -23.10 16.06
C GLU A 142 -28.28 -23.18 16.34
N ASP A 143 -27.84 -24.03 17.27
CA ASP A 143 -26.42 -24.23 17.55
C ASP A 143 -25.69 -24.96 16.40
N GLU A 144 -26.36 -25.85 15.65
CA GLU A 144 -25.81 -26.45 14.42
C GLU A 144 -25.61 -25.41 13.31
N TYR A 145 -26.57 -24.50 13.15
CA TYR A 145 -26.43 -23.36 12.25
C TYR A 145 -25.26 -22.48 12.68
N ASN A 146 -25.16 -22.14 13.97
CA ASN A 146 -24.09 -21.31 14.50
C ASN A 146 -22.71 -21.92 14.27
N LEU A 147 -22.54 -23.24 14.47
CA LEU A 147 -21.27 -23.92 14.16
C LEU A 147 -20.92 -23.79 12.67
N THR A 148 -21.87 -24.09 11.78
CA THR A 148 -21.66 -23.97 10.33
C THR A 148 -21.33 -22.54 9.92
N HIS A 149 -21.95 -21.55 10.57
CA HIS A 149 -21.67 -20.14 10.34
C HIS A 149 -20.23 -19.79 10.76
N GLN A 150 -19.79 -20.22 11.95
CA GLN A 150 -18.42 -19.97 12.42
C GLN A 150 -17.37 -20.65 11.52
N GLU A 151 -17.64 -21.86 11.03
CA GLU A 151 -16.76 -22.52 10.05
C GLU A 151 -16.59 -21.70 8.76
N ASN A 152 -17.66 -21.05 8.29
CA ASN A 152 -17.59 -20.18 7.11
C ASN A 152 -16.83 -18.89 7.39
N VAL A 153 -17.04 -18.29 8.58
CA VAL A 153 -16.28 -17.10 9.00
C VAL A 153 -14.80 -17.40 9.09
N ALA A 154 -14.40 -18.52 9.71
CA ALA A 154 -13.00 -18.94 9.78
C ALA A 154 -12.37 -19.13 8.40
N LYS A 155 -13.08 -19.79 7.47
CA LYS A 155 -12.63 -19.93 6.08
C LYS A 155 -12.42 -18.57 5.40
N GLN A 156 -13.34 -17.62 5.61
CA GLN A 156 -13.22 -16.27 5.05
C GLN A 156 -12.03 -15.51 5.67
N SER A 157 -11.86 -15.57 6.98
CA SER A 157 -10.74 -14.94 7.68
C SER A 157 -9.39 -15.54 7.24
N LEU A 158 -9.31 -16.86 7.08
CA LEU A 158 -8.13 -17.54 6.58
C LEU A 158 -7.78 -17.13 5.14
N LEU A 159 -8.79 -17.01 4.27
CA LEU A 159 -8.58 -16.51 2.89
C LEU A 159 -8.12 -15.05 2.88
N ALA A 160 -8.68 -14.21 3.75
CA ALA A 160 -8.24 -12.83 3.90
C ALA A 160 -6.78 -12.75 4.37
N LEU A 161 -6.38 -13.59 5.31
CA LEU A 161 -4.99 -13.71 5.75
C LEU A 161 -4.07 -14.17 4.61
N LYS A 162 -4.45 -15.22 3.86
CA LYS A 162 -3.66 -15.67 2.69
C LYS A 162 -3.48 -14.54 1.68
N SER A 163 -4.53 -13.80 1.37
CA SER A 163 -4.46 -12.64 0.47
C SER A 163 -3.57 -11.52 1.01
N ALA A 164 -3.58 -11.29 2.34
CA ALA A 164 -2.70 -10.32 2.99
C ALA A 164 -1.23 -10.80 3.01
N MET A 165 -0.97 -12.09 3.04
CA MET A 165 0.39 -12.62 2.97
C MET A 165 0.90 -12.82 1.54
N ASN A 166 0.02 -12.62 0.53
CA ASN A 166 0.27 -13.06 -0.84
C ASN A 166 0.63 -14.56 -0.91
N PHE A 167 -0.04 -15.37 -0.08
CA PHE A 167 0.15 -16.81 0.04
C PHE A 167 -0.73 -17.56 -0.98
N PRO A 168 -0.25 -18.66 -1.59
CA PRO A 168 -1.05 -19.44 -2.55
C PRO A 168 -2.36 -19.95 -1.94
N VAL A 169 -3.47 -19.81 -2.68
CA VAL A 169 -4.80 -20.17 -2.16
C VAL A 169 -4.98 -21.68 -2.05
N ASP A 170 -4.34 -22.42 -2.96
CA ASP A 170 -4.33 -23.87 -3.11
C ASP A 170 -3.50 -24.60 -2.05
N GLU A 171 -2.54 -23.92 -1.41
CA GLU A 171 -1.77 -24.49 -0.30
C GLU A 171 -2.55 -24.44 1.02
N GLU A 172 -2.47 -25.51 1.80
CA GLU A 172 -3.10 -25.57 3.12
C GLU A 172 -2.30 -24.74 4.14
N LEU A 173 -2.94 -23.74 4.75
CA LEU A 173 -2.37 -22.94 5.82
C LEU A 173 -3.06 -23.31 7.14
N LYS A 174 -2.31 -23.90 8.08
CA LYS A 174 -2.81 -24.21 9.43
C LYS A 174 -2.22 -23.23 10.42
N ILE A 175 -3.10 -22.50 11.10
CA ILE A 175 -2.70 -21.63 12.21
C ILE A 175 -2.43 -22.52 13.41
N GLN A 176 -1.17 -22.59 13.84
CA GLN A 176 -0.82 -23.29 15.08
C GLN A 176 -1.05 -22.36 16.26
N ILE A 177 -2.23 -22.44 16.85
CA ILE A 177 -2.55 -21.73 18.09
C ILE A 177 -1.98 -22.57 19.24
N ALA A 178 -0.75 -22.28 19.66
CA ALA A 178 -0.21 -22.85 20.88
C ALA A 178 -0.84 -22.10 22.07
N GLU A 179 -1.87 -22.67 22.71
CA GLU A 179 -2.56 -22.09 23.88
C GLU A 179 -1.57 -21.61 24.96
N GLU A 180 -0.49 -22.36 25.18
CA GLU A 180 0.53 -22.03 26.19
C GLU A 180 1.42 -20.85 25.81
N ARG A 181 1.54 -20.51 24.52
CA ARG A 181 2.44 -19.46 24.00
C ARG A 181 1.70 -18.20 23.56
N ASN A 182 0.43 -18.33 23.16
CA ASN A 182 -0.35 -17.26 22.52
C ASN A 182 -1.38 -16.59 23.45
N LEU A 183 -1.78 -17.23 24.56
CA LEU A 183 -2.80 -16.71 25.50
C LEU A 183 -2.32 -16.59 26.94
N LYS A 184 -1.20 -17.22 27.31
CA LYS A 184 -0.53 -16.86 28.55
C LYS A 184 0.16 -15.50 28.32
N LEU A 185 -0.43 -14.46 28.91
CA LEU A 185 0.34 -13.39 29.52
C LEU A 185 1.27 -14.06 30.56
N THR A 186 2.33 -14.73 30.10
CA THR A 186 3.38 -15.19 30.99
C THR A 186 4.04 -13.93 31.53
N SER A 187 4.33 -13.91 32.82
CA SER A 187 5.16 -12.89 33.51
C SER A 187 6.52 -12.62 32.82
N ASP A 188 6.91 -13.44 31.83
CA ASP A 188 8.12 -13.33 31.02
C ASP A 188 7.93 -12.61 29.68
N ASN A 189 6.68 -12.39 29.23
CA ASN A 189 6.43 -11.30 28.31
C ASN A 189 6.61 -10.07 29.17
N GLU A 190 7.55 -9.17 28.83
CA GLU A 190 7.60 -7.86 29.46
C GLU A 190 6.16 -7.33 29.47
N GLU A 191 5.50 -7.40 30.62
CA GLU A 191 4.33 -6.59 30.87
C GLU A 191 4.79 -5.20 30.45
N ALA A 192 4.08 -4.57 29.52
CA ALA A 192 4.24 -3.15 29.31
C ALA A 192 4.25 -2.56 30.72
N PRO A 193 5.37 -1.97 31.20
CA PRO A 193 5.65 -1.90 32.61
C PRO A 193 4.44 -1.33 33.35
N GLU A 194 4.03 -1.96 34.46
CA GLU A 194 2.89 -1.49 35.29
C GLU A 194 3.03 0.00 35.66
N SER A 195 4.25 0.55 35.59
CA SER A 195 4.49 1.98 35.44
C SER A 195 4.10 2.45 34.04
N GLY A 196 2.82 2.80 33.91
CA GLY A 196 2.12 3.16 32.68
C GLY A 196 2.99 3.75 31.58
N VAL A 197 2.81 3.20 30.37
CA VAL A 197 3.32 3.70 29.09
C VAL A 197 3.53 5.21 29.19
N ASN A 198 4.79 5.64 29.26
CA ASN A 198 5.09 7.05 29.31
C ASN A 198 4.72 7.62 27.94
N TYR A 199 3.51 8.18 27.85
CA TYR A 199 2.95 8.74 26.61
C TYR A 199 3.87 9.78 26.00
N GLU A 200 4.62 10.52 26.83
CA GLU A 200 5.62 11.47 26.37
C GLU A 200 6.78 10.74 25.68
N THR A 201 7.33 9.69 26.28
CA THR A 201 8.41 8.89 25.66
C THR A 201 7.95 8.25 24.34
N VAL A 202 6.72 7.74 24.29
CA VAL A 202 6.15 7.17 23.05
C VAL A 202 5.96 8.24 21.98
N TYR A 203 5.43 9.42 22.36
CA TYR A 203 5.24 10.53 21.43
C TYR A 203 6.58 11.04 20.88
N GLN A 204 7.58 11.25 21.75
CA GLN A 204 8.92 11.66 21.33
C GLN A 204 9.59 10.60 20.44
N GLY A 205 9.40 9.31 20.74
CA GLY A 205 9.85 8.21 19.87
C GLY A 205 9.17 8.24 18.50
N PHE A 206 7.85 8.46 18.47
CA PHE A 206 7.08 8.57 17.22
C PHE A 206 7.58 9.70 16.33
N LEU A 207 7.93 10.86 16.90
CA LEU A 207 8.46 12.00 16.14
C LEU A 207 9.76 11.65 15.38
N HIS A 208 10.54 10.70 15.86
CA HIS A 208 11.81 10.33 15.22
C HIS A 208 11.72 9.07 14.34
N ILE A 209 10.79 8.17 14.63
CA ILE A 209 10.70 6.85 13.98
C ILE A 209 9.64 6.83 12.87
N SER A 210 8.58 7.65 12.99
CA SER A 210 7.41 7.59 12.11
C SER A 210 7.76 7.85 10.63
N PRO A 211 7.57 6.85 9.74
CA PRO A 211 7.71 7.07 8.30
C PRO A 211 6.74 8.12 7.77
N ASP A 212 5.56 8.25 8.39
CA ASP A 212 4.54 9.22 8.02
C ASP A 212 4.99 10.66 8.26
N LEU A 213 5.48 10.94 9.45
CA LEU A 213 5.96 12.29 9.77
C LEU A 213 7.14 12.67 8.88
N LYS A 214 8.09 11.75 8.72
CA LYS A 214 9.27 11.95 7.86
C LYS A 214 8.88 12.15 6.39
N SER A 215 7.86 11.45 5.91
CA SER A 215 7.32 11.65 4.55
C SER A 215 6.72 13.05 4.40
N ALA A 216 5.96 13.53 5.40
CA ALA A 216 5.42 14.88 5.40
C ALA A 216 6.52 15.96 5.45
N GLU A 217 7.58 15.77 6.24
CA GLU A 217 8.74 16.67 6.26
C GLU A 217 9.42 16.76 4.89
N TYR A 218 9.60 15.62 4.21
CA TYR A 218 10.14 15.59 2.86
C TYR A 218 9.25 16.30 1.84
N GLU A 219 7.92 16.22 1.96
CA GLU A 219 7.01 16.98 1.09
C GLU A 219 7.14 18.48 1.29
N VAL A 220 7.28 18.94 2.54
CA VAL A 220 7.54 20.36 2.86
C VAL A 220 8.87 20.82 2.26
N GLU A 221 9.94 20.04 2.43
CA GLU A 221 11.25 20.37 1.86
C GLU A 221 11.22 20.35 0.32
N ARG A 222 10.46 19.43 -0.29
CA ARG A 222 10.27 19.39 -1.75
C ARG A 222 9.60 20.67 -2.24
N ALA A 223 8.54 21.11 -1.57
CA ALA A 223 7.84 22.37 -1.89
C ALA A 223 8.75 23.60 -1.71
N ARG A 224 9.67 23.58 -0.72
CA ARG A 224 10.69 24.63 -0.57
C ARG A 224 11.66 24.66 -1.77
N TYR A 225 12.05 23.51 -2.31
CA TYR A 225 12.86 23.47 -3.52
C TYR A 225 12.09 23.92 -4.76
N ASP A 226 10.80 23.56 -4.90
CA ASP A 226 9.94 24.09 -5.97
C ASP A 226 9.89 25.61 -5.96
N TYR A 227 9.72 26.20 -4.77
CA TYR A 227 9.77 27.65 -4.60
C TYR A 227 11.12 28.23 -5.03
N LYS A 228 12.25 27.61 -4.66
CA LYS A 228 13.59 28.06 -5.05
C LYS A 228 13.82 27.96 -6.57
N ILE A 229 13.33 26.90 -7.19
CA ILE A 229 13.39 26.71 -8.65
C ILE A 229 12.58 27.81 -9.34
N ALA A 230 11.33 28.04 -8.90
CA ALA A 230 10.47 29.09 -9.45
C ALA A 230 11.09 30.49 -9.28
N LYS A 231 11.69 30.77 -8.13
CA LYS A 231 12.41 32.02 -7.88
C LYS A 231 13.66 32.15 -8.77
N GLY A 232 14.38 31.05 -8.99
CA GLY A 232 15.55 31.01 -9.89
C GLY A 232 15.22 31.41 -11.31
N ARG A 233 14.03 31.07 -11.81
CA ARG A 233 13.54 31.48 -13.14
C ARG A 233 13.34 33.00 -13.31
N LEU A 234 13.36 33.77 -12.22
CA LEU A 234 13.33 35.24 -12.27
C LEU A 234 14.72 35.85 -12.46
N LEU A 235 15.78 35.04 -12.39
CA LEU A 235 17.16 35.44 -12.65
C LEU A 235 17.51 35.17 -14.13
N PRO A 236 18.54 35.84 -14.69
CA PRO A 236 18.99 35.56 -16.04
C PRO A 236 19.47 34.12 -16.18
N SER A 237 19.34 33.59 -17.39
CA SER A 237 19.94 32.32 -17.78
C SER A 237 21.03 32.53 -18.84
N LEU A 238 21.98 31.59 -18.92
CA LEU A 238 23.08 31.55 -19.88
C LEU A 238 23.16 30.13 -20.48
N SER A 239 23.10 30.06 -21.80
CA SER A 239 23.03 28.83 -22.61
C SER A 239 24.11 28.80 -23.68
#